data_AF-A0A0D3AKK5-F1
#
_entry.id   AF-A0A0D3AKK5-F1
#
_cell.length_a   1.000
_cell.length_b   1.000
_cell.length_c   1.000
_cell.angle_alpha   90.00
_cell.angle_beta   90.00
_cell.angle_gamma   90.00
#
_symmetry.space_group_name_H-M   'P 1'
#
loop_
_entity.id
_entity.type
_entity.pdbx_description
1 polymer ?
#
loop_
_entity_poly.entity_id
_entity_poly.type
_entity_poly.pdbx_seq_one_letter_code
_entity_poly.pdbx_strand_id
1 'polypeptide(L)'
;MDGVSPKFVLPETFDGVKMEITGQLGMIWELVKAPVIVPLLQLAVYICLLMSLMLLCERVYMGIVIVLVKLFWKKPEKRYKFEPIHDDEELGSSNFPVVLVQIPMFNEREVYKLSIGAASGLSWPSDRLVIQVLDDSTDPTVKQMVEMECQRWASKGINITYQIRENRVGYKAGALKEGLKRSYVKHCEYVVIFDADFQPEPDFLRRSIPFLVHNPNIALVQARWRFGNN
;
A
#
# COMPACT_ATOMS: atom_id res chain seq x y z
N MET A 1 74.81 -53.47 5.44
CA MET A 1 74.17 -52.44 4.60
C MET A 1 72.92 -51.94 5.29
N ASP A 2 73.15 -51.20 6.38
CA ASP A 2 72.64 -49.88 6.72
C ASP A 2 71.33 -49.43 6.04
N GLY A 3 70.28 -49.32 6.87
CA GLY A 3 69.08 -48.55 6.59
C GLY A 3 68.76 -47.69 7.80
N VAL A 4 69.31 -46.48 7.85
CA VAL A 4 69.09 -45.47 8.89
C VAL A 4 67.71 -44.84 8.68
N SER A 5 66.82 -44.94 9.67
CA SER A 5 65.59 -44.14 9.73
C SER A 5 65.80 -43.00 10.74
N PRO A 6 65.56 -41.73 10.38
CA PRO A 6 65.86 -40.60 11.26
C PRO A 6 64.77 -40.48 12.32
N LYS A 7 65.17 -40.58 13.59
CA LYS A 7 64.35 -40.08 14.70
C LYS A 7 64.32 -38.55 14.61
N PHE A 8 63.25 -38.00 14.06
CA PHE A 8 62.99 -36.57 14.10
C PHE A 8 62.57 -36.20 15.53
N VAL A 9 63.57 -35.89 16.37
CA VAL A 9 63.35 -35.30 17.70
C VAL A 9 62.92 -33.87 17.47
N LEU A 10 61.62 -33.61 17.54
CA LEU A 10 61.11 -32.24 17.63
C LEU A 10 61.68 -31.60 18.91
N PRO A 11 62.20 -30.37 18.85
CA PRO A 11 62.82 -29.74 20.00
C PRO A 11 61.76 -29.36 21.04
N GLU A 12 61.81 -29.96 22.24
CA GLU A 12 60.95 -29.67 23.40
C GLU A 12 60.94 -28.18 23.80
N THR A 13 61.92 -27.41 23.33
CA THR A 13 62.02 -25.96 23.54
C THR A 13 60.94 -25.16 22.83
N PHE A 14 60.40 -25.62 21.69
CA PHE A 14 59.33 -24.90 20.98
C PHE A 14 57.97 -25.02 21.70
N ASP A 15 57.68 -26.18 22.29
CA ASP A 15 56.44 -26.38 23.06
C ASP A 15 56.47 -25.63 24.40
N GLY A 16 57.64 -25.52 25.04
CA GLY A 16 57.83 -24.72 26.26
C GLY A 16 57.57 -23.22 26.04
N VAL A 17 58.14 -22.64 24.98
CA VAL A 17 57.93 -21.22 24.62
C VAL A 17 56.48 -20.95 24.21
N LYS A 18 55.85 -21.90 23.50
CA LYS A 18 54.44 -21.78 23.10
C LYS A 18 53.52 -21.82 24.33
N MET A 19 53.78 -22.69 25.30
CA MET A 19 53.03 -22.73 26.56
C MET A 19 53.23 -21.45 27.40
N GLU A 20 54.43 -20.89 27.43
CA GLU A 20 54.73 -19.64 28.16
C GLU A 20 54.03 -18.42 27.54
N ILE A 21 54.07 -18.28 26.20
CA ILE A 21 53.34 -17.21 25.48
C ILE A 21 51.82 -17.37 25.65
N THR A 22 51.31 -18.60 25.62
CA THR A 22 49.87 -18.88 25.79
C THR A 22 49.41 -18.58 27.22
N GLY A 23 50.25 -18.88 28.22
CA GLY A 23 50.01 -18.52 29.62
C GLY A 23 50.05 -17.01 29.87
N GLN A 24 51.02 -16.29 29.27
CA GLN A 24 51.10 -14.83 29.34
C GLN A 24 49.91 -14.15 28.66
N LEU A 25 49.49 -14.63 27.47
CA LEU A 25 48.27 -14.14 26.82
C LEU A 25 47.03 -14.39 27.68
N GLY A 26 46.91 -15.55 28.32
CA GLY A 26 45.80 -15.88 29.21
C GLY A 26 45.72 -14.97 30.44
N MET A 27 46.87 -14.62 31.04
CA MET A 27 46.93 -13.69 32.17
C MET A 27 46.59 -12.25 31.75
N ILE A 28 47.11 -11.77 30.61
CA ILE A 28 46.75 -10.45 30.06
C ILE A 28 45.26 -10.41 29.69
N TRP A 29 44.73 -11.50 29.15
CA TRP A 29 43.31 -11.65 28.85
C TRP A 29 42.45 -11.53 30.11
N GLU A 30 42.78 -12.23 31.19
CA GLU A 30 42.04 -12.11 32.46
C GLU A 30 42.22 -10.72 33.13
N LEU A 31 43.38 -10.08 32.97
CA LEU A 31 43.66 -8.74 33.47
C LEU A 31 42.88 -7.64 32.71
N VAL A 32 42.61 -7.82 31.42
CA VAL A 32 41.86 -6.85 30.57
C VAL A 32 40.37 -7.14 30.57
N LYS A 33 39.98 -8.42 30.60
CA LYS A 33 38.58 -8.86 30.54
C LYS A 33 37.77 -8.38 31.74
N ALA A 34 38.30 -8.50 32.95
CA ALA A 34 37.58 -8.12 34.16
C ALA A 34 37.32 -6.60 34.31
N PRO A 35 38.29 -5.68 34.08
CA PRO A 35 38.07 -4.25 34.24
C PRO A 35 37.54 -3.53 32.99
N VAL A 36 37.62 -4.12 31.79
CA VAL A 36 37.21 -3.45 30.54
C VAL A 36 36.03 -4.15 29.86
N ILE A 37 36.13 -5.45 29.60
CA ILE A 37 35.11 -6.19 28.85
C ILE A 37 33.83 -6.35 29.67
N VAL A 38 33.95 -6.70 30.96
CA VAL A 38 32.79 -6.88 31.86
C VAL A 38 31.95 -5.60 32.01
N PRO A 39 32.51 -4.42 32.37
CA PRO A 39 31.70 -3.20 32.52
C PRO A 39 31.15 -2.71 31.18
N LEU A 40 31.87 -2.89 30.08
CA LEU A 40 31.38 -2.54 28.74
C LEU A 40 30.21 -3.45 28.33
N LEU A 41 30.29 -4.75 28.61
CA LEU A 41 29.20 -5.69 28.38
C LEU A 41 28.00 -5.38 29.28
N GLN A 42 28.23 -5.07 30.56
CA GLN A 42 27.17 -4.64 31.48
C GLN A 42 26.48 -3.37 31.01
N LEU A 43 27.24 -2.36 30.56
CA LEU A 43 26.70 -1.14 29.98
C LEU A 43 25.84 -1.46 28.75
N ALA A 44 26.33 -2.31 27.84
CA ALA A 44 25.57 -2.73 26.67
C ALA A 44 24.28 -3.45 27.05
N VAL A 45 24.31 -4.35 28.04
CA VAL A 45 23.11 -5.02 28.58
C VAL A 45 22.12 -4.01 29.16
N TYR A 46 22.58 -3.03 29.94
CA TYR A 46 21.72 -1.98 30.47
C TYR A 46 21.08 -1.12 29.38
N ILE A 47 21.84 -0.76 28.34
CA ILE A 47 21.32 -0.04 27.17
C ILE A 47 20.24 -0.89 26.47
N CYS A 48 20.51 -2.16 26.22
CA CYS A 48 19.55 -3.09 25.61
C CYS A 48 18.27 -3.23 26.45
N LEU A 49 18.40 -3.32 27.77
CA LEU A 49 17.26 -3.38 28.69
C LEU A 49 16.44 -2.09 28.66
N LEU A 50 17.09 -0.92 28.67
CA LEU A 50 16.42 0.37 28.57
C LEU A 50 15.66 0.51 27.24
N MET A 51 16.28 0.15 26.13
CA MET A 51 15.61 0.15 24.81
C MET A 51 14.43 -0.81 24.77
N SER A 52 14.59 -2.02 25.33
CA SER A 52 13.51 -3.02 25.39
C SER A 52 12.34 -2.54 26.23
N LEU A 53 12.62 -1.88 27.37
CA LEU A 53 11.60 -1.30 28.23
C LEU A 53 10.86 -0.14 27.54
N MET A 54 11.58 0.74 26.86
CA MET A 54 10.99 1.84 26.08
C MET A 54 10.03 1.30 25.01
N LEU A 55 10.44 0.30 24.24
CA LEU A 55 9.59 -0.35 23.24
C LEU A 55 8.37 -1.03 23.87
N LEU A 56 8.53 -1.68 25.03
CA LEU A 56 7.41 -2.27 25.76
C LEU A 56 6.41 -1.20 26.19
N CYS A 57 6.88 -0.08 26.76
CA CYS A 57 6.05 1.05 27.15
C CYS A 57 5.28 1.62 25.95
N GLU A 58 5.92 1.78 24.79
CA GLU A 58 5.26 2.24 23.57
C GLU A 58 4.16 1.26 23.12
N ARG A 59 4.42 -0.05 23.16
CA ARG A 59 3.43 -1.08 22.80
C ARG A 59 2.26 -1.11 23.77
N VAL A 60 2.52 -0.99 25.08
CA VAL A 60 1.47 -0.92 26.11
C VAL A 60 0.64 0.35 25.94
N TYR A 61 1.28 1.50 25.71
CA TYR A 61 0.60 2.76 25.43
C TYR A 61 -0.32 2.64 24.21
N MET A 62 0.19 2.15 23.08
CA MET A 62 -0.61 1.93 21.87
C MET A 62 -1.76 0.93 22.12
N GLY A 63 -1.53 -0.11 22.90
CA GLY A 63 -2.56 -1.07 23.31
C GLY A 63 -3.68 -0.43 24.12
N ILE A 64 -3.33 0.37 25.14
CA ILE A 64 -4.29 1.13 25.95
C ILE A 64 -5.09 2.09 25.07
N VAL A 65 -4.43 2.85 24.21
CA VAL A 65 -5.10 3.78 23.27
C VAL A 65 -6.09 3.03 22.38
N ILE A 66 -5.70 1.90 21.80
CA ILE A 66 -6.60 1.08 20.95
C ILE A 66 -7.81 0.58 21.73
N VAL A 67 -7.62 0.13 22.98
CA VAL A 67 -8.70 -0.35 23.84
C VAL A 67 -9.66 0.78 24.20
N LEU A 68 -9.14 1.95 24.59
CA LEU A 68 -9.95 3.14 24.87
C LEU A 68 -10.73 3.59 23.62
N VAL A 69 -10.07 3.65 22.46
CA VAL A 69 -10.73 3.95 21.18
C VAL A 69 -11.83 2.93 20.91
N LYS A 70 -11.59 1.63 21.06
CA LYS A 70 -12.63 0.62 20.81
C LYS A 70 -13.80 0.70 21.79
N LEU A 71 -13.57 1.06 23.05
CA LEU A 71 -14.61 1.15 24.08
C LEU A 71 -15.45 2.42 23.94
N PHE A 72 -14.81 3.57 23.69
CA PHE A 72 -15.48 4.88 23.72
C PHE A 72 -15.87 5.40 22.34
N TRP A 73 -15.26 4.92 21.26
CA TRP A 73 -15.56 5.44 19.92
C TRP A 73 -16.80 4.76 19.36
N LYS A 74 -17.82 5.58 19.09
CA LYS A 74 -19.04 5.13 18.40
C LYS A 74 -18.64 4.50 17.07
N LYS A 75 -19.10 3.27 16.82
CA LYS A 75 -18.95 2.60 15.52
C LYS A 75 -19.41 3.56 14.40
N PRO A 76 -18.76 3.54 13.23
CA PRO A 76 -19.09 4.43 12.12
C PRO A 76 -20.58 4.37 11.75
N GLU A 77 -21.21 3.20 11.87
CA GLU A 77 -22.64 2.97 11.69
C GLU A 77 -23.56 3.82 12.59
N LYS A 78 -23.09 4.19 13.79
CA LYS A 78 -23.82 5.07 14.72
C LYS A 78 -23.45 6.55 14.57
N ARG A 79 -22.38 6.84 13.83
CA ARG A 79 -21.83 8.19 13.66
C ARG A 79 -22.30 8.81 12.34
N TYR A 80 -22.47 8.00 11.30
CA TYR A 80 -22.81 8.46 9.97
C TYR A 80 -24.13 7.84 9.54
N LYS A 81 -24.96 8.66 8.90
CA LYS A 81 -26.20 8.18 8.29
C LYS A 81 -25.84 7.38 7.06
N PHE A 82 -26.31 6.14 7.02
CA PHE A 82 -26.18 5.26 5.87
C PHE A 82 -27.57 4.70 5.56
N GLU A 83 -28.20 5.31 4.56
CA GLU A 83 -29.47 4.89 4.01
C GLU A 83 -29.22 4.62 2.51
N PRO A 84 -29.65 3.48 1.96
CA PRO A 84 -29.46 3.22 0.54
C PRO A 84 -30.28 4.22 -0.29
N ILE A 85 -29.69 4.72 -1.38
CA ILE A 85 -30.44 5.51 -2.37
C ILE A 85 -31.40 4.55 -3.04
N HIS A 86 -32.70 4.76 -2.82
CA HIS A 86 -33.75 3.96 -3.42
C HIS A 86 -34.03 4.43 -4.85
N ASP A 87 -34.34 3.47 -5.70
CA ASP A 87 -34.90 3.72 -7.02
C ASP A 87 -36.32 4.26 -6.79
N ASP A 88 -36.48 5.57 -6.94
CA ASP A 88 -37.77 6.26 -6.81
C ASP A 88 -38.50 6.17 -8.16
N GLU A 89 -39.74 5.67 -8.17
CA GLU A 89 -40.50 5.48 -9.41
C GLU A 89 -40.82 6.81 -10.13
N GLU A 90 -40.93 7.92 -9.39
CA GLU A 90 -41.23 9.24 -9.96
C GLU A 90 -39.98 9.95 -10.47
N LEU A 91 -38.87 9.86 -9.73
CA LEU A 91 -37.60 10.51 -10.07
C LEU A 91 -36.70 9.64 -10.96
N GLY A 92 -36.88 8.32 -10.96
CA GLY A 92 -36.07 7.36 -11.72
C GLY A 92 -34.57 7.51 -11.44
N SER A 93 -33.76 7.58 -12.51
CA SER A 93 -32.31 7.78 -12.41
C SER A 93 -31.92 9.15 -11.85
N SER A 94 -32.83 10.13 -11.79
CA SER A 94 -32.50 11.48 -11.35
C SER A 94 -32.26 11.62 -9.85
N ASN A 95 -32.69 10.63 -9.06
CA ASN A 95 -32.36 10.54 -7.65
C ASN A 95 -30.87 10.18 -7.41
N PHE A 96 -30.18 9.66 -8.43
CA PHE A 96 -28.78 9.28 -8.33
C PHE A 96 -27.87 10.46 -8.72
N PRO A 97 -26.89 10.81 -7.88
CA PRO A 97 -25.94 11.84 -8.23
C PRO A 97 -25.05 11.38 -9.38
N VAL A 98 -24.57 12.33 -10.17
CA VAL A 98 -23.65 12.02 -11.28
C VAL A 98 -22.26 11.72 -10.71
N VAL A 99 -21.72 10.54 -11.01
CA VAL A 99 -20.44 10.07 -10.49
C VAL A 99 -19.41 9.94 -11.62
N LEU A 100 -18.26 10.59 -11.43
CA LEU A 100 -17.07 10.41 -12.25
C LEU A 100 -16.21 9.28 -11.68
N VAL A 101 -15.87 8.30 -12.51
CA VAL A 101 -14.87 7.26 -12.21
C VAL A 101 -13.59 7.58 -12.98
N GLN A 102 -12.51 7.89 -12.29
CA GLN A 102 -11.19 8.10 -12.89
C GLN A 102 -10.30 6.87 -12.72
N ILE A 103 -9.70 6.42 -13.82
CA ILE A 103 -8.76 5.29 -13.85
C ILE A 103 -7.44 5.76 -14.48
N PRO A 104 -6.46 6.20 -13.68
CA PRO A 104 -5.13 6.51 -14.19
C PRO A 104 -4.35 5.23 -14.54
N MET A 105 -3.79 5.18 -15.75
CA MET A 105 -3.04 4.04 -16.28
C MET A 105 -1.64 4.45 -16.72
N PHE A 106 -0.67 3.54 -16.53
CA PHE A 106 0.70 3.72 -17.01
C PHE A 106 1.36 2.36 -17.33
N ASN A 107 1.40 2.01 -18.62
CA ASN A 107 1.96 0.76 -19.15
C ASN A 107 1.30 -0.52 -18.57
N GLU A 108 -0.01 -0.47 -18.31
CA GLU A 108 -0.78 -1.52 -17.61
C GLU A 108 -1.35 -2.58 -18.55
N ARG A 109 -0.47 -3.37 -19.17
CA ARG A 109 -0.86 -4.31 -20.23
C ARG A 109 -1.75 -5.46 -19.79
N GLU A 110 -1.61 -5.95 -18.56
CA GLU A 110 -2.27 -7.18 -18.11
C GLU A 110 -3.62 -6.90 -17.45
N VAL A 111 -3.75 -5.76 -16.79
CA VAL A 111 -4.88 -5.45 -15.90
C VAL A 111 -5.92 -4.51 -16.52
N TYR A 112 -5.59 -3.79 -17.60
CA TYR A 112 -6.48 -2.76 -18.16
C TYR A 112 -7.88 -3.29 -18.51
N LYS A 113 -7.99 -4.49 -19.09
CA LYS A 113 -9.30 -5.10 -19.43
C LYS A 113 -10.15 -5.36 -18.20
N LEU A 114 -9.52 -5.88 -17.14
CA LEU A 114 -10.21 -6.24 -15.90
C LEU A 114 -10.66 -4.96 -15.18
N SER A 115 -9.81 -3.95 -15.09
CA SER A 115 -10.14 -2.69 -14.43
C SER A 115 -11.22 -1.90 -15.18
N ILE A 116 -11.09 -1.72 -16.50
CA ILE A 116 -12.12 -1.04 -17.32
C ILE A 116 -13.43 -1.82 -17.27
N GLY A 117 -13.36 -3.16 -17.36
CA GLY A 117 -14.54 -4.02 -17.29
C GLY A 117 -15.25 -3.92 -15.94
N ALA A 118 -14.51 -3.96 -14.83
CA ALA A 118 -15.06 -3.83 -13.49
C ALA A 118 -15.68 -2.43 -13.25
N ALA A 119 -15.01 -1.36 -13.68
CA ALA A 119 -15.56 -0.01 -13.61
C ALA A 119 -16.82 0.17 -14.47
N SER A 120 -16.85 -0.44 -15.66
CA SER A 120 -18.01 -0.43 -16.56
C SER A 120 -19.16 -1.31 -16.05
N GLY A 121 -18.88 -2.25 -15.15
CA GLY A 121 -19.83 -3.16 -14.52
C GLY A 121 -20.39 -2.66 -13.19
N LEU A 122 -20.10 -1.43 -12.78
CA LEU A 122 -20.67 -0.83 -11.57
C LEU A 122 -22.20 -0.71 -11.70
N SER A 123 -22.91 -1.12 -10.66
CA SER A 123 -24.36 -1.02 -10.55
C SER A 123 -24.77 0.42 -10.25
N TRP A 124 -24.77 1.25 -11.29
CA TRP A 124 -25.18 2.65 -11.27
C TRP A 124 -25.92 2.99 -12.56
N PRO A 125 -26.88 3.94 -12.55
CA PRO A 125 -27.55 4.35 -13.78
C PRO A 125 -26.53 4.84 -14.82
N SER A 126 -26.61 4.32 -16.06
CA SER A 126 -25.61 4.60 -17.10
C SER A 126 -25.56 6.06 -17.54
N ASP A 127 -26.67 6.78 -17.40
CA ASP A 127 -26.78 8.24 -17.62
C ASP A 127 -26.17 9.07 -16.47
N ARG A 128 -25.92 8.44 -15.32
CA ARG A 128 -25.34 9.05 -14.10
C ARG A 128 -23.92 8.59 -13.81
N LEU A 129 -23.34 7.75 -14.67
CA LEU A 129 -21.98 7.25 -14.54
C LEU A 129 -21.14 7.79 -15.69
N VAL A 130 -20.01 8.43 -15.37
CA VAL A 130 -19.02 8.88 -16.35
C VAL A 130 -17.70 8.21 -16.03
N ILE A 131 -17.14 7.44 -16.98
CA ILE A 131 -15.85 6.78 -16.81
C ILE A 131 -14.80 7.53 -17.61
N GLN A 132 -13.70 7.90 -16.95
CA GLN A 132 -12.58 8.60 -17.55
C GLN A 132 -11.30 7.78 -17.35
N VAL A 133 -10.81 7.20 -18.43
CA VAL A 133 -9.53 6.48 -18.45
C VAL A 133 -8.43 7.47 -18.83
N LEU A 134 -7.47 7.66 -17.93
CA LEU A 134 -6.38 8.63 -18.05
C LEU A 134 -5.07 7.90 -18.31
N ASP A 135 -4.68 7.78 -19.58
CA ASP A 135 -3.53 6.97 -19.98
C ASP A 135 -2.27 7.81 -20.24
N ASP A 136 -1.28 7.61 -19.37
CA ASP A 136 0.05 8.21 -19.43
C ASP A 136 1.12 7.28 -20.01
N SER A 137 0.72 6.12 -20.55
CA SER A 137 1.63 5.10 -21.07
C SER A 137 2.62 5.68 -22.08
N THR A 138 3.77 5.02 -22.21
CA THR A 138 4.77 5.35 -23.22
C THR A 138 4.74 4.36 -24.39
N ASP A 139 4.30 3.13 -24.14
CA ASP A 139 4.17 2.10 -25.17
C ASP A 139 2.94 2.36 -26.07
N PRO A 140 3.12 2.62 -27.38
CA PRO A 140 2.01 2.83 -28.31
C PRO A 140 1.07 1.62 -28.40
N THR A 141 1.59 0.40 -28.22
CA THR A 141 0.80 -0.83 -28.25
C THR A 141 -0.18 -0.86 -27.09
N VAL A 142 0.27 -0.50 -25.90
CA VAL A 142 -0.58 -0.44 -24.70
C VAL A 142 -1.66 0.63 -24.87
N LYS A 143 -1.31 1.82 -25.35
CA LYS A 143 -2.28 2.88 -25.65
C LYS A 143 -3.39 2.41 -26.57
N GLN A 144 -3.01 1.78 -27.68
CA GLN A 144 -3.97 1.27 -28.65
C GLN A 144 -4.88 0.20 -28.03
N MET A 145 -4.32 -0.70 -27.23
CA MET A 145 -5.08 -1.73 -26.53
C MET A 145 -6.11 -1.14 -25.55
N VAL A 146 -5.71 -0.14 -24.76
CA VAL A 146 -6.60 0.56 -23.80
C VAL A 146 -7.68 1.34 -24.54
N GLU A 147 -7.33 2.06 -25.59
CA GLU A 147 -8.27 2.82 -26.41
C GLU A 147 -9.32 1.92 -27.07
N MET A 148 -8.91 0.79 -27.65
CA MET A 148 -9.81 -0.19 -28.25
C MET A 148 -10.80 -0.77 -27.22
N GLU A 149 -10.35 -1.06 -26.01
CA GLU A 149 -11.25 -1.55 -24.95
C GLU A 149 -12.24 -0.46 -24.50
N CYS A 150 -11.80 0.80 -24.39
CA CYS A 150 -12.70 1.93 -24.12
C CYS A 150 -13.76 2.07 -25.23
N GLN A 151 -13.36 2.02 -26.50
CA GLN A 151 -14.29 2.07 -27.64
C GLN A 151 -15.29 0.90 -27.63
N ARG A 152 -14.85 -0.29 -27.22
CA ARG A 152 -15.71 -1.47 -27.08
C ARG A 152 -16.77 -1.31 -26.00
N TRP A 153 -16.47 -0.64 -24.90
CA TRP A 153 -17.47 -0.35 -23.86
C TRP A 153 -18.37 0.83 -24.25
N ALA A 154 -17.81 1.84 -24.93
CA ALA A 154 -18.59 2.95 -25.49
C ALA A 154 -19.64 2.46 -26.49
N SER A 155 -19.32 1.49 -27.34
CA SER A 155 -20.28 0.91 -28.30
C SER A 155 -21.41 0.10 -27.65
N LYS A 156 -21.25 -0.29 -26.38
CA LYS A 156 -22.31 -0.91 -25.56
C LYS A 156 -23.19 0.13 -24.83
N GLY A 157 -22.98 1.43 -25.07
CA GLY A 157 -23.73 2.51 -24.44
C GLY A 157 -23.19 2.96 -23.08
N ILE A 158 -22.00 2.51 -22.67
CA ILE A 158 -21.35 3.02 -21.45
C ILE A 158 -20.70 4.37 -21.75
N ASN A 159 -20.94 5.37 -20.90
CA ASN A 159 -20.30 6.68 -21.02
C ASN A 159 -18.85 6.63 -20.54
N ILE A 160 -17.95 6.14 -21.41
CA ILE A 160 -16.52 6.01 -21.16
C ILE A 160 -15.73 6.89 -22.14
N THR A 161 -14.76 7.64 -21.61
CA THR A 161 -13.87 8.49 -22.40
C THR A 161 -12.42 8.12 -22.13
N TYR A 162 -11.68 7.79 -23.19
CA TYR A 162 -10.24 7.60 -23.17
C TYR A 162 -9.53 8.95 -23.34
N GLN A 163 -8.53 9.22 -22.51
CA GLN A 163 -7.75 10.45 -22.57
C GLN A 163 -6.26 10.19 -22.42
N ILE A 164 -5.51 10.89 -23.26
CA ILE A 164 -4.06 11.00 -23.18
C ILE A 164 -3.67 12.46 -22.94
N ARG A 165 -2.50 12.67 -22.36
CA ARG A 165 -1.88 13.99 -22.26
C ARG A 165 -0.47 13.98 -22.84
N GLU A 166 -0.03 15.13 -23.30
CA GLU A 166 1.30 15.29 -23.91
C GLU A 166 2.41 15.41 -22.84
N ASN A 167 2.11 16.03 -21.70
CA ASN A 167 3.08 16.27 -20.64
C ASN A 167 2.73 15.54 -19.33
N ARG A 168 3.67 14.74 -18.82
CA ARG A 168 3.55 13.95 -17.57
C ARG A 168 3.89 14.71 -16.29
N VAL A 169 3.90 16.05 -16.30
CA VAL A 169 4.07 16.85 -15.09
C VAL A 169 3.06 16.43 -14.02
N GLY A 170 3.56 16.18 -12.81
CA GLY A 170 2.75 15.75 -11.66
C GLY A 170 2.35 14.27 -11.65
N TYR A 171 2.80 13.46 -12.61
CA TYR A 171 2.54 12.01 -12.68
C TYR A 171 1.04 11.71 -12.46
N LYS A 172 0.69 10.71 -11.65
CA LYS A 172 -0.69 10.30 -11.34
C LYS A 172 -1.56 11.47 -10.87
N ALA A 173 -1.07 12.29 -9.94
CA ALA A 173 -1.82 13.44 -9.42
C ALA A 173 -2.08 14.50 -10.51
N GLY A 174 -1.10 14.71 -11.40
CA GLY A 174 -1.24 15.59 -12.56
C GLY A 174 -2.29 15.08 -13.54
N ALA A 175 -2.30 13.77 -13.84
CA ALA A 175 -3.29 13.16 -14.73
C ALA A 175 -4.72 13.33 -14.18
N LEU A 176 -4.92 13.01 -12.91
CA LEU A 176 -6.22 13.17 -12.23
C LEU A 176 -6.70 14.64 -12.26
N LYS A 177 -5.80 15.58 -11.95
CA LYS A 177 -6.10 17.02 -11.97
C LYS A 177 -6.47 17.53 -13.36
N GLU A 178 -5.75 17.11 -14.41
CA GLU A 178 -6.10 17.47 -15.80
C GLU A 178 -7.43 16.84 -16.22
N GLY A 179 -7.70 15.60 -15.80
CA GLY A 179 -8.98 14.92 -16.02
C GLY A 179 -10.17 15.72 -15.50
N LEU A 180 -10.04 16.33 -14.31
CA LEU A 180 -11.09 17.16 -13.69
C LEU A 180 -11.32 18.51 -14.39
N LYS A 181 -10.38 18.99 -15.23
CA LYS A 181 -10.56 20.26 -15.96
C LYS A 181 -11.51 20.13 -17.16
N ARG A 182 -11.79 18.90 -17.59
CA ARG A 182 -12.56 18.63 -18.82
C ARG A 182 -14.01 19.06 -18.65
N SER A 183 -14.56 19.72 -19.66
CA SER A 183 -15.91 20.30 -19.60
C SER A 183 -16.99 19.27 -19.29
N TYR A 184 -16.89 18.08 -19.88
CA TYR A 184 -17.87 17.01 -19.72
C TYR A 184 -17.86 16.35 -18.34
N VAL A 185 -16.89 16.63 -17.44
CA VAL A 185 -16.91 16.08 -16.07
C VAL A 185 -17.31 17.11 -15.02
N LYS A 186 -17.45 18.39 -15.39
CA LYS A 186 -17.75 19.47 -14.44
C LYS A 186 -19.13 19.37 -13.78
N HIS A 187 -20.04 18.61 -14.37
CA HIS A 187 -21.37 18.37 -13.85
C HIS A 187 -21.43 17.13 -12.93
N CYS A 188 -20.32 16.39 -12.79
CA CYS A 188 -20.24 15.27 -11.85
C CYS A 188 -20.15 15.81 -10.42
N GLU A 189 -20.97 15.27 -9.53
CA GLU A 189 -21.07 15.69 -8.13
C GLU A 189 -20.02 14.98 -7.26
N TYR A 190 -19.71 13.72 -7.59
CA TYR A 190 -18.73 12.91 -6.88
C TYR A 190 -17.69 12.36 -7.84
N VAL A 191 -16.48 12.17 -7.30
CA VAL A 191 -15.36 11.57 -8.02
C VAL A 191 -14.88 10.36 -7.24
N VAL A 192 -14.77 9.24 -7.94
CA VAL A 192 -14.15 8.01 -7.48
C VAL A 192 -12.90 7.76 -8.30
N ILE A 193 -11.84 7.33 -7.61
CA ILE A 193 -10.55 7.05 -8.24
C ILE A 193 -10.24 5.59 -7.98
N PHE A 194 -9.99 4.83 -9.05
CA PHE A 194 -9.52 3.45 -8.98
C PHE A 194 -8.14 3.34 -9.62
N ASP A 195 -7.23 2.65 -8.97
CA ASP A 195 -5.95 2.28 -9.58
C ASP A 195 -6.20 1.25 -10.69
N ALA A 196 -5.27 1.17 -11.65
CA ALA A 196 -5.44 0.36 -12.86
C ALA A 196 -5.52 -1.15 -12.61
N ASP A 197 -5.11 -1.61 -11.44
CA ASP A 197 -5.18 -3.00 -10.99
C ASP A 197 -6.42 -3.29 -10.13
N PHE A 198 -7.19 -2.27 -9.76
CA PHE A 198 -8.40 -2.45 -8.96
C PHE A 198 -9.60 -2.88 -9.78
N GLN A 199 -10.32 -3.86 -9.21
CA GLN A 199 -11.56 -4.42 -9.72
C GLN A 199 -12.64 -4.21 -8.66
N PRO A 200 -13.34 -3.06 -8.67
CA PRO A 200 -14.40 -2.80 -7.70
C PRO A 200 -15.56 -3.80 -7.84
N GLU A 201 -16.18 -4.16 -6.71
CA GLU A 201 -17.43 -4.92 -6.71
C GLU A 201 -18.55 -4.07 -7.35
N PRO A 202 -19.53 -4.68 -8.06
CA PRO A 202 -20.59 -3.94 -8.75
C PRO A 202 -21.38 -3.00 -7.83
N ASP A 203 -21.54 -3.34 -6.55
CA ASP A 203 -22.29 -2.56 -5.56
C ASP A 203 -21.45 -1.44 -4.90
N PHE A 204 -20.18 -1.25 -5.30
CA PHE A 204 -19.25 -0.31 -4.66
C PHE A 204 -19.82 1.10 -4.53
N LEU A 205 -20.41 1.65 -5.61
CA LEU A 205 -20.99 2.99 -5.60
C LEU A 205 -22.22 3.07 -4.70
N ARG A 206 -23.11 2.07 -4.76
CA ARG A 206 -24.29 1.98 -3.89
C ARG A 206 -23.92 1.90 -2.40
N ARG A 207 -22.72 1.41 -2.06
CA ARG A 207 -22.21 1.36 -0.69
C ARG A 207 -21.41 2.58 -0.25
N SER A 208 -20.81 3.33 -1.18
CA SER A 208 -19.91 4.44 -0.85
C SER A 208 -20.59 5.81 -0.97
N ILE A 209 -21.33 6.04 -2.04
CA ILE A 209 -21.96 7.34 -2.33
C ILE A 209 -22.98 7.78 -1.27
N PRO A 210 -23.83 6.91 -0.69
CA PRO A 210 -24.81 7.38 0.30
C PRO A 210 -24.17 7.98 1.56
N PHE A 211 -22.96 7.57 1.93
CA PHE A 211 -22.23 8.21 3.03
C PHE A 211 -21.93 9.68 2.74
N LEU A 212 -21.64 10.04 1.50
CA LEU A 212 -21.40 11.43 1.12
C LEU A 212 -22.71 12.21 1.01
N VAL A 213 -23.73 11.63 0.38
CA VAL A 213 -25.04 12.28 0.19
C VAL A 213 -25.73 12.62 1.52
N HIS A 214 -25.76 11.70 2.47
CA HIS A 214 -26.48 11.90 3.74
C HIS A 214 -25.67 12.66 4.81
N ASN A 215 -24.38 12.94 4.55
CA ASN A 215 -23.50 13.55 5.54
C ASN A 215 -22.67 14.68 4.91
N PRO A 216 -23.19 15.93 4.86
CA PRO A 216 -22.57 17.05 4.13
C PRO A 216 -21.19 17.48 4.68
N ASN A 217 -20.83 17.04 5.89
CA ASN A 217 -19.53 17.31 6.50
C ASN A 217 -18.45 16.29 6.11
N ILE A 218 -18.77 15.28 5.29
CA ILE A 218 -17.82 14.27 4.83
C ILE A 218 -17.35 14.61 3.42
N ALA A 219 -16.04 14.75 3.24
CA ALA A 219 -15.43 15.00 1.94
C ALA A 219 -14.83 13.75 1.27
N LEU A 220 -14.60 12.67 2.02
CA LEU A 220 -13.92 11.48 1.54
C LEU A 220 -14.48 10.20 2.18
N VAL A 221 -14.73 9.20 1.35
CA VAL A 221 -15.00 7.83 1.77
C VAL A 221 -13.88 6.94 1.23
N GLN A 222 -13.18 6.26 2.14
CA GLN A 222 -12.12 5.33 1.76
C GLN A 222 -12.57 3.90 2.02
N ALA A 223 -12.60 3.09 0.95
CA ALA A 223 -12.85 1.67 1.06
C ALA A 223 -11.59 0.92 1.51
N ARG A 224 -11.78 -0.22 2.18
CA ARG A 224 -10.69 -1.10 2.58
C ARG A 224 -10.11 -1.79 1.35
N TRP A 225 -8.79 -1.77 1.22
CA TRP A 225 -8.08 -2.55 0.21
C TRP A 225 -8.08 -4.03 0.58
N ARG A 226 -8.45 -4.87 -0.37
CA ARG A 226 -8.35 -6.33 -0.27
C ARG A 226 -7.61 -6.80 -1.50
N PHE A 227 -6.55 -7.55 -1.28
CA PHE A 227 -5.84 -8.24 -2.35
C PHE A 227 -6.57 -9.55 -2.60
N GLY A 228 -6.89 -9.82 -3.87
CA GLY A 228 -7.33 -11.14 -4.26
C GLY A 228 -6.18 -12.12 -4.06
N ASN A 229 -6.40 -13.18 -3.28
CA ASN A 229 -5.57 -14.37 -3.43
C ASN A 229 -6.14 -15.12 -4.63
N ASN A 230 -5.30 -15.35 -5.65
CA ASN A 230 -5.61 -16.34 -6.69
C ASN A 230 -5.72 -17.74 -6.07
#